data_AF-A0AAD4CF42-F1
#
_entry.id   AF-A0AAD4CF42-F1
#
_cell.length_a   1.000
_cell.length_b   1.000
_cell.length_c   1.000
_cell.angle_alpha   90.00
_cell.angle_beta   90.00
_cell.angle_gamma   90.00
#
_symmetry.space_group_name_H-M   'P 1'
#
loop_
_entity.id
_entity.type
_entity.pdbx_description
1 polymer ?
#
loop_
_entity_poly.entity_id
_entity_poly.type
_entity_poly.pdbx_seq_one_letter_code
_entity_poly.pdbx_strand_id
1 'polypeptide(L)'
;MKYGVGDSIAIANLILILDCDVPWIPTQCRPLVSAHIFHMDIDPLKQLMPLFYVNALQRYAADAAKRSLSCWALLQKQHQTRVQELNLRAVPQSDRTFNASYLCRKLREIVADDTVFVVEAVTNSVLVSEQIRATMPGQWINCGGGGLGWSGGGALACSI
;
A
#
# COMPACT_ATOMS: atom_id res chain seq x y z
N MET A 1 3.12 -3.50 2.99
CA MET A 1 2.95 -2.04 2.80
C MET A 1 3.51 -1.32 4.02
N LYS A 2 4.45 -0.38 3.87
CA LYS A 2 4.89 0.52 4.95
C LYS A 2 4.14 1.85 4.78
N TYR A 3 3.35 2.27 5.76
CA TYR A 3 2.56 3.50 5.64
C TYR A 3 3.45 4.72 5.86
N GLY A 4 3.67 5.48 4.79
CA GLY A 4 4.29 6.79 4.86
C GLY A 4 5.74 6.84 5.36
N VAL A 5 6.50 5.74 5.24
CA VAL A 5 7.89 5.61 5.71
C VAL A 5 8.82 4.89 4.71
N GLY A 6 8.53 5.01 3.41
CA GLY A 6 9.34 4.39 2.37
C GLY A 6 10.71 5.04 2.23
N ASP A 7 11.78 4.25 2.15
CA ASP A 7 13.16 4.74 1.95
C ASP A 7 13.29 5.52 0.63
N SER A 8 12.50 5.16 -0.38
CA SER A 8 12.43 5.84 -1.68
C SER A 8 12.03 7.31 -1.56
N ILE A 9 11.26 7.68 -0.52
CA ILE A 9 10.78 9.05 -0.30
C ILE A 9 11.96 9.98 -0.02
N ALA A 10 12.96 9.50 0.73
CA ALA A 10 14.11 10.30 1.15
C ALA A 10 15.16 10.51 0.05
N ILE A 11 15.11 9.72 -1.04
CA ILE A 11 16.08 9.77 -2.14
C ILE A 11 15.48 10.24 -3.47
N ALA A 12 14.16 10.38 -3.55
CA ALA A 12 13.47 10.78 -4.76
C ALA A 12 13.70 12.28 -5.07
N ASN A 13 14.08 12.56 -6.31
CA ASN A 13 14.14 13.93 -6.86
C ASN A 13 12.78 14.39 -7.43
N LEU A 14 11.85 13.46 -7.67
CA LEU A 14 10.49 13.72 -8.11
C LEU A 14 9.53 12.78 -7.39
N ILE A 15 8.45 13.34 -6.86
CA ILE A 15 7.38 12.58 -6.19
C ILE A 15 6.05 12.98 -6.82
N LEU A 16 5.31 11.98 -7.32
CA LEU A 16 3.94 12.13 -7.79
C LEU A 16 3.00 11.50 -6.77
N ILE A 17 2.14 12.33 -6.17
CA ILE A 17 1.11 11.92 -5.22
C ILE A 17 -0.19 11.81 -6.00
N LEU A 18 -0.77 10.60 -6.00
CA LEU A 18 -2.03 10.28 -6.67
C LEU A 18 -3.04 9.83 -5.62
N ASP A 19 -4.14 10.56 -5.47
CA ASP A 19 -5.28 10.22 -4.63
C ASP A 19 -4.88 9.70 -3.23
N CYS A 20 -4.09 10.50 -2.52
CA CYS A 20 -3.44 10.08 -1.28
C CYS A 20 -3.40 11.20 -0.24
N ASP A 21 -4.07 10.98 0.89
CA ASP A 21 -4.16 11.92 2.00
C ASP A 21 -2.88 12.03 2.84
N VAL A 22 -2.18 10.90 3.03
CA VAL A 22 -0.98 10.85 3.89
C VAL A 22 0.15 10.17 3.12
N PRO A 23 0.86 10.90 2.25
CA PRO A 23 1.92 10.32 1.41
C PRO A 23 3.17 9.95 2.21
N TRP A 24 3.44 10.66 3.32
CA TRP A 24 4.46 10.32 4.32
C TRP A 24 4.12 10.87 5.70
N ILE A 25 4.77 10.32 6.72
CA ILE A 25 4.69 10.80 8.11
C ILE A 25 5.93 11.68 8.36
N PRO A 26 5.78 13.01 8.51
CA PRO A 26 6.91 13.95 8.57
C PRO A 26 7.91 13.71 9.72
N THR A 27 7.50 13.00 10.78
CA THR A 27 8.36 12.62 11.90
C THR A 27 9.17 11.35 11.64
N GLN A 28 8.84 10.57 10.62
CA GLN A 28 9.47 9.28 10.31
C GLN A 28 10.24 9.30 8.99
N CYS A 29 9.76 10.01 7.96
CA CYS A 29 10.54 10.27 6.75
C CYS A 29 10.16 11.61 6.11
N ARG A 30 11.08 12.17 5.31
CA ARG A 30 10.89 13.44 4.60
C ARG A 30 11.49 13.35 3.20
N PRO A 31 10.84 13.96 2.19
CA PRO A 31 11.45 14.18 0.89
C PRO A 31 12.71 15.04 0.97
N LEU A 32 13.56 14.95 -0.05
CA LEU A 32 14.62 15.92 -0.26
C LEU A 32 14.02 17.33 -0.35
N VAL A 33 14.73 18.33 0.18
CA VAL A 33 14.33 19.74 0.06
C VAL A 33 14.24 20.18 -1.41
N SER A 34 15.06 19.57 -2.27
CA SER A 34 15.06 19.79 -3.72
C SER A 34 14.09 18.90 -4.50
N ALA A 35 13.31 18.03 -3.84
CA ALA A 35 12.39 17.15 -4.54
C ALA A 35 11.26 17.94 -5.20
N HIS A 36 11.01 17.65 -6.49
CA HIS A 36 9.87 18.17 -7.21
C HIS A 36 8.62 17.34 -6.89
N ILE A 37 7.70 17.91 -6.12
CA ILE A 37 6.48 17.23 -5.68
C ILE A 37 5.29 17.70 -6.50
N PHE A 38 4.53 16.77 -7.08
CA PHE A 38 3.29 17.02 -7.79
C PHE A 38 2.14 16.28 -7.10
N HIS A 39 1.01 16.95 -6.90
CA HIS A 39 -0.16 16.38 -6.24
C HIS A 39 -1.36 16.35 -7.19
N MET A 40 -1.97 15.19 -7.37
CA MET A 40 -3.17 14.99 -8.16
C MET A 40 -4.19 14.24 -7.32
N ASP A 41 -5.37 14.83 -7.19
CA ASP A 41 -6.43 14.33 -6.33
C ASP A 41 -7.77 14.89 -6.81
N ILE A 42 -8.89 14.27 -6.43
CA ILE A 42 -10.21 14.86 -6.72
C ILE A 42 -10.45 16.13 -5.89
N ASP A 43 -9.87 16.21 -4.69
CA ASP A 43 -9.78 17.40 -3.84
C ASP A 43 -8.33 17.63 -3.40
N PRO A 44 -7.47 18.27 -4.23
CA PRO A 44 -6.06 18.44 -3.92
C PRO A 44 -5.79 19.46 -2.80
N LEU A 45 -6.83 20.20 -2.36
CA LEU A 45 -6.77 21.12 -1.24
C LEU A 45 -7.22 20.47 0.07
N LYS A 46 -7.93 19.32 0.00
CA LYS A 46 -8.48 18.60 1.14
C LYS A 46 -9.23 19.56 2.07
N GLN A 47 -10.26 20.23 1.54
CA GLN A 47 -10.92 21.37 2.22
C GLN A 47 -11.47 21.02 3.62
N LEU A 48 -11.83 19.75 3.82
CA LEU A 48 -12.34 19.22 5.09
C LEU A 48 -11.24 18.71 6.04
N MET A 49 -9.96 18.87 5.68
CA MET A 49 -8.80 18.46 6.47
C MET A 49 -7.91 19.68 6.79
N PRO A 50 -8.23 20.46 7.84
CA PRO A 50 -7.53 21.72 8.13
C PRO A 50 -6.01 21.62 8.35
N LEU A 51 -5.51 20.42 8.67
CA LEU A 51 -4.09 20.15 8.92
C LEU A 51 -3.39 19.48 7.73
N PHE A 52 -4.06 19.33 6.58
CA PHE A 52 -3.43 18.74 5.41
C PHE A 52 -2.40 19.70 4.80
N TYR A 53 -1.16 19.24 4.71
CA TYR A 53 -0.09 20.00 4.08
C TYR A 53 0.92 19.09 3.37
N VAL A 54 1.23 19.46 2.13
CA VAL A 54 2.31 18.90 1.33
C VAL A 54 2.97 20.04 0.57
N ASN A 55 4.31 20.07 0.50
CA ASN A 55 5.03 21.08 -0.29
C ASN A 55 5.04 20.73 -1.78
N ALA A 56 3.86 20.68 -2.41
CA ALA A 56 3.71 20.39 -3.83
C ALA A 56 3.93 21.66 -4.67
N LEU A 57 4.76 21.55 -5.70
CA LEU A 57 4.99 22.59 -6.70
C LEU A 57 3.70 22.93 -7.46
N GLN A 58 2.92 21.90 -7.79
CA GLN A 58 1.66 22.03 -8.51
C GLN A 58 0.64 21.02 -7.97
N ARG A 59 -0.64 21.43 -8.04
CA ARG A 59 -1.80 20.66 -7.60
C ARG A 59 -2.81 20.58 -8.74
N TYR A 60 -3.33 19.39 -9.00
CA TYR A 60 -4.29 19.14 -10.06
C TYR A 60 -5.53 18.49 -9.48
N ALA A 61 -6.69 19.10 -9.72
CA ALA A 61 -7.98 18.48 -9.46
C ALA A 61 -8.29 17.51 -10.61
N ALA A 62 -8.14 16.21 -10.39
CA ALA A 62 -8.37 15.20 -11.41
C ALA A 62 -8.74 13.84 -10.81
N ASP A 63 -9.52 13.07 -11.57
CA ASP A 63 -9.82 11.67 -11.29
C ASP A 63 -8.60 10.80 -11.65
N ALA A 64 -8.00 10.17 -10.63
CA ALA A 64 -6.80 9.35 -10.75
C ALA A 64 -7.02 8.06 -11.55
N ALA A 65 -8.26 7.61 -11.75
CA ALA A 65 -8.58 6.36 -12.45
C ALA A 65 -8.21 6.37 -13.95
N LYS A 66 -7.98 7.55 -14.55
CA LYS A 66 -7.91 7.71 -16.02
C LYS A 66 -6.51 7.72 -16.65
N ARG A 67 -5.44 7.41 -15.91
CA ARG A 67 -4.08 7.62 -16.44
C ARG A 67 -3.20 6.38 -16.38
N SER A 68 -3.13 5.68 -17.51
CA SER A 68 -2.13 4.64 -17.75
C SER A 68 -0.76 5.28 -17.96
N LEU A 69 0.10 5.23 -16.95
CA LEU A 69 1.52 5.56 -17.12
C LEU A 69 2.17 4.43 -17.94
N SER A 70 2.96 4.76 -18.96
CA SER A 70 3.49 3.78 -19.93
C SER A 70 4.99 3.45 -19.75
N CYS A 71 5.63 3.90 -18.68
CA CYS A 71 7.05 3.68 -18.42
C CYS A 71 7.30 2.89 -17.12
N TRP A 72 7.14 1.55 -17.16
CA TRP A 72 7.31 0.69 -15.98
C TRP A 72 8.57 -0.19 -15.97
N ALA A 73 9.46 -0.08 -16.97
CA ALA A 73 10.58 -1.02 -17.13
C ALA A 73 11.52 -1.12 -15.91
N LEU A 74 11.88 0.01 -15.30
CA LEU A 74 12.72 0.03 -14.09
C LEU A 74 11.97 -0.54 -12.87
N LEU A 75 10.68 -0.23 -12.76
CA LEU A 75 9.82 -0.66 -11.66
C LEU A 75 9.55 -2.17 -11.74
N GLN A 76 9.47 -2.74 -12.94
CA GLN A 76 9.35 -4.17 -13.15
C GLN A 76 10.54 -4.94 -12.59
N LYS A 77 11.77 -4.44 -12.80
CA LYS A 77 12.99 -5.07 -12.25
C LYS A 77 12.99 -5.04 -10.71
N GLN A 78 12.69 -3.88 -10.12
CA GLN A 78 12.60 -3.74 -8.66
C GLN A 78 11.50 -4.64 -8.08
N HIS A 79 10.36 -4.74 -8.76
CA HIS A 79 9.26 -5.61 -8.38
C HIS A 79 9.68 -7.09 -8.38
N GLN A 80 10.40 -7.56 -9.40
CA GLN A 80 10.90 -8.94 -9.46
C GLN A 80 11.83 -9.27 -8.29
N THR A 81 12.80 -8.41 -8.00
CA THR A 81 13.68 -8.58 -6.83
C THR A 81 12.88 -8.62 -5.54
N ARG A 82 11.89 -7.72 -5.40
CA ARG A 82 11.03 -7.68 -4.21
C ARG A 82 10.24 -8.98 -4.02
N VAL A 83 9.67 -9.52 -5.10
CA VAL A 83 8.94 -10.79 -5.06
C VAL A 83 9.83 -11.95 -4.60
N GLN A 84 11.09 -11.99 -5.07
CA GLN A 84 12.06 -13.00 -4.65
C GLN A 84 12.36 -12.93 -3.14
N GLU A 85 12.64 -11.72 -2.62
CA GLU A 85 12.84 -11.51 -1.18
C GLU A 85 11.66 -11.97 -0.34
N LEU A 86 10.43 -11.66 -0.80
CA LEU A 86 9.22 -12.03 -0.09
C LEU A 86 8.99 -13.54 -0.11
N ASN A 87 9.38 -14.24 -1.17
CA ASN A 87 9.30 -15.70 -1.22
C ASN A 87 10.23 -16.36 -0.20
N LEU A 88 11.45 -15.82 -0.02
CA LEU A 88 12.41 -16.31 0.99
C LEU A 88 11.88 -16.18 2.43
N ARG A 89 11.06 -15.15 2.71
CA ARG A 89 10.44 -14.94 4.04
C ARG A 89 9.29 -15.91 4.34
N ALA A 90 8.78 -16.61 3.33
CA ALA A 90 7.60 -17.48 3.43
C ALA A 90 7.97 -18.96 3.36
N VAL A 91 9.16 -19.32 3.86
CA VAL A 91 9.68 -20.68 4.02
C VAL A 91 9.36 -21.17 5.44
N PRO A 92 8.86 -22.41 5.61
CA PRO A 92 8.55 -22.95 6.94
C PRO A 92 9.85 -23.29 7.70
N GLN A 93 9.78 -23.33 9.02
CA GLN A 93 10.93 -23.68 9.85
C GLN A 93 11.14 -25.20 9.89
N SER A 94 12.36 -25.64 10.20
CA SER A 94 12.75 -27.05 10.25
C SER A 94 12.01 -27.84 11.35
N ASP A 95 11.48 -27.15 12.36
CA ASP A 95 10.77 -27.70 13.52
C ASP A 95 9.26 -27.88 13.29
N ARG A 96 8.78 -27.78 12.05
CA ARG A 96 7.35 -27.81 11.65
C ARG A 96 6.53 -26.60 12.12
N THR A 97 7.16 -25.54 12.63
CA THR A 97 6.47 -24.27 12.87
C THR A 97 6.51 -23.39 11.62
N PHE A 98 5.58 -22.42 11.54
CA PHE A 98 5.52 -21.47 10.44
C PHE A 98 5.14 -20.07 10.93
N ASN A 99 5.61 -19.06 10.21
CA ASN A 99 5.30 -17.66 10.49
C ASN A 99 4.05 -17.19 9.72
N ALA A 100 3.57 -15.98 10.04
CA ALA A 100 2.46 -15.35 9.33
C ALA A 100 2.72 -15.24 7.81
N SER A 101 3.99 -15.05 7.40
CA SER A 101 4.32 -14.94 5.98
C SER A 101 4.05 -16.23 5.20
N TYR A 102 4.45 -17.37 5.76
CA TYR A 102 4.17 -18.69 5.18
C TYR A 102 2.67 -18.94 5.10
N LEU A 103 1.93 -18.64 6.18
CA LEU A 103 0.48 -18.81 6.23
C LEU A 103 -0.22 -17.96 5.16
N CYS A 104 0.07 -16.66 5.07
CA CYS A 104 -0.56 -15.78 4.09
C CYS A 104 -0.20 -16.17 2.64
N ARG A 105 1.03 -16.63 2.39
CA ARG A 105 1.40 -17.19 1.08
C ARG A 105 0.54 -18.41 0.76
N LYS A 106 0.38 -19.34 1.72
CA LYS A 106 -0.44 -20.53 1.53
C LYS A 106 -1.92 -20.21 1.33
N LEU A 107 -2.45 -19.25 2.06
CA LEU A 107 -3.82 -18.76 1.85
C LEU A 107 -4.01 -18.27 0.41
N ARG A 108 -3.12 -17.40 -0.07
CA ARG A 108 -3.14 -16.91 -1.46
C ARG A 108 -3.07 -18.04 -2.50
N GLU A 109 -2.35 -19.14 -2.22
CA GLU A 109 -2.24 -20.29 -3.14
C GLU A 109 -3.49 -21.18 -3.16
N ILE A 110 -4.34 -21.13 -2.12
CA ILE A 110 -5.50 -22.03 -1.96
C ILE A 110 -6.79 -21.37 -2.42
N VAL A 111 -6.93 -20.06 -2.20
CA VAL A 111 -8.13 -19.31 -2.57
C VAL A 111 -8.14 -18.97 -4.06
N ALA A 112 -9.31 -18.61 -4.59
CA ALA A 112 -9.44 -18.19 -5.99
C ALA A 112 -8.72 -16.85 -6.24
N ASP A 113 -8.24 -16.64 -7.47
CA ASP A 113 -7.50 -15.43 -7.85
C ASP A 113 -8.31 -14.13 -7.65
N ASP A 114 -9.65 -14.21 -7.66
CA ASP A 114 -10.60 -13.12 -7.46
C ASP A 114 -11.08 -12.95 -6.01
N THR A 115 -10.47 -13.64 -5.07
CA THR A 115 -10.82 -13.55 -3.65
C THR A 115 -10.58 -12.14 -3.10
N VAL A 116 -11.62 -11.53 -2.51
CA VAL A 116 -11.53 -10.28 -1.76
C VAL A 116 -11.03 -10.56 -0.34
N PHE A 117 -9.95 -9.88 0.07
CA PHE A 117 -9.38 -9.97 1.40
C PHE A 117 -9.80 -8.76 2.24
N VAL A 118 -10.62 -9.01 3.25
CA VAL A 118 -10.96 -8.01 4.28
C VAL A 118 -10.02 -8.19 5.47
N VAL A 119 -9.07 -7.26 5.62
CA VAL A 119 -7.92 -7.43 6.49
C VAL A 119 -7.97 -6.53 7.71
N GLU A 120 -7.94 -7.17 8.89
CA GLU A 120 -7.73 -6.52 10.19
C GLU A 120 -6.56 -7.21 10.89
N ALA A 121 -5.36 -6.84 10.46
CA ALA A 121 -4.11 -7.31 11.05
C ALA A 121 -3.39 -6.10 11.63
N VAL A 122 -3.20 -6.05 12.96
CA VAL A 122 -2.53 -4.91 13.62
C VAL A 122 -1.01 -5.11 13.56
N THR A 123 -0.46 -6.06 14.32
CA THR A 123 0.99 -6.31 14.35
C THR A 123 1.52 -6.84 13.02
N ASN A 124 0.71 -7.61 12.31
CA ASN A 124 1.13 -8.32 11.10
C ASN A 124 0.69 -7.64 9.79
N SER A 125 0.11 -6.42 9.79
CA SER A 125 -0.48 -5.82 8.56
C SER A 125 0.51 -5.77 7.40
N VAL A 126 1.77 -5.42 7.69
CA VAL A 126 2.82 -5.34 6.66
C VAL A 126 3.08 -6.73 6.06
N LEU A 127 3.20 -7.76 6.89
CA LEU A 127 3.46 -9.13 6.47
C LEU A 127 2.30 -9.70 5.66
N VAL A 128 1.07 -9.49 6.13
CA VAL A 128 -0.15 -9.93 5.45
C VAL A 128 -0.22 -9.26 4.07
N SER A 129 -0.08 -7.93 4.00
CA SER A 129 -0.07 -7.19 2.74
C SER A 129 1.00 -7.68 1.76
N GLU A 130 2.22 -7.93 2.26
CA GLU A 130 3.34 -8.39 1.43
C GLU A 130 3.18 -9.82 0.90
N GLN A 131 2.41 -10.68 1.58
CA GLN A 131 2.28 -12.08 1.19
C GLN A 131 0.94 -12.40 0.51
N ILE A 132 -0.13 -11.69 0.83
CA ILE A 132 -1.38 -11.77 0.08
C ILE A 132 -1.21 -11.22 -1.34
N ARG A 133 -0.45 -10.14 -1.52
CA ARG A 133 -0.10 -9.58 -2.85
C ARG A 133 -1.32 -9.45 -3.77
N ALA A 134 -2.35 -8.74 -3.31
CA ALA A 134 -3.50 -8.40 -4.14
C ALA A 134 -3.05 -7.78 -5.47
N THR A 135 -3.53 -8.34 -6.58
CA THR A 135 -3.16 -7.95 -7.95
C THR A 135 -4.29 -7.25 -8.67
N MET A 136 -5.53 -7.35 -8.17
CA MET A 136 -6.71 -6.73 -8.77
C MET A 136 -7.27 -5.57 -7.95
N PRO A 137 -7.83 -4.54 -8.59
CA PRO A 137 -8.58 -3.49 -7.90
C PRO A 137 -9.71 -4.09 -7.04
N GLY A 138 -9.89 -3.56 -5.83
CA GLY A 138 -10.92 -4.02 -4.89
C GLY A 138 -10.60 -5.33 -4.15
N GLN A 139 -9.50 -6.00 -4.47
CA GLN A 139 -9.14 -7.28 -3.86
C GLN A 139 -8.61 -7.15 -2.42
N TRP A 140 -8.13 -5.96 -2.03
CA TRP A 140 -7.63 -5.68 -0.69
C TRP A 140 -8.46 -4.58 -0.04
N ILE A 141 -9.09 -4.89 1.09
CA ILE A 141 -9.87 -3.94 1.86
C ILE A 141 -9.37 -3.97 3.30
N ASN A 142 -8.93 -2.83 3.82
CA ASN A 142 -8.52 -2.69 5.21
C ASN A 142 -9.13 -1.45 5.84
N CYS A 143 -9.35 -1.51 7.15
CA CYS A 143 -9.64 -0.30 7.91
C CYS A 143 -8.38 0.58 7.92
N GLY A 144 -8.51 1.84 7.51
CA GLY A 144 -7.46 2.85 7.66
C GLY A 144 -7.34 3.38 9.10
N GLY A 145 -8.29 3.04 9.98
CA GLY A 145 -8.35 3.45 11.38
C GLY A 145 -7.99 2.32 12.37
N GLY A 146 -7.66 2.69 13.62
CA GLY A 146 -7.19 1.75 14.66
C GLY A 146 -8.28 0.96 15.41
N GLY A 147 -9.51 0.87 14.89
CA GLY A 147 -10.62 0.18 15.55
C GLY A 147 -10.64 -1.33 15.27
N LEU A 148 -10.59 -2.15 16.32
CA LEU A 148 -10.80 -3.60 16.23
C LEU A 148 -12.29 -3.92 16.01
N GLY A 149 -12.58 -5.03 15.31
CA GLY A 149 -13.93 -5.52 15.04
C GLY A 149 -14.58 -4.99 13.75
N TRP A 150 -13.84 -4.24 12.93
CA TRP A 150 -14.35 -3.68 11.67
C TRP A 150 -14.47 -4.74 10.57
N SER A 151 -13.49 -5.65 10.48
CA SER A 151 -13.40 -6.64 9.40
C SER A 151 -14.58 -7.58 9.32
N GLY A 152 -15.22 -7.93 10.45
CA GLY A 152 -16.40 -8.79 10.45
C GLY A 152 -17.57 -8.17 9.69
N GLY A 153 -17.86 -6.90 9.96
CA GLY A 153 -18.89 -6.15 9.24
C GLY A 153 -18.51 -5.87 7.79
N GLY A 154 -17.24 -5.54 7.54
CA GLY A 154 -16.72 -5.32 6.19
C GLY A 154 -16.81 -6.57 5.31
N ALA A 155 -16.50 -7.75 5.86
CA ALA A 155 -16.59 -9.02 5.14
C ALA A 155 -18.04 -9.36 4.76
N LEU A 156 -18.98 -9.16 5.68
CA LEU A 156 -20.40 -9.38 5.38
C LEU A 156 -20.87 -8.49 4.23
N ALA A 157 -20.51 -7.20 4.26
CA ALA A 157 -20.88 -6.25 3.21
C ALA A 157 -20.31 -6.62 1.82
N CYS A 158 -19.11 -7.20 1.77
CA CYS A 158 -18.49 -7.62 0.50
C CYS A 158 -19.07 -8.94 -0.05
N SER A 159 -19.82 -9.69 0.76
CA SER A 159 -20.39 -10.99 0.40
C SER A 159 -21.81 -10.94 -0.17
N ILE A 160 -22.39 -9.74 -0.27
CA ILE A 160 -23.75 -9.45 -0.75
C ILE A 160 -23.64 -8.83 -2.15
#